data_AF-A0A497QXU5-F1
#
_entry.id   AF-A0A497QXU5-F1
#
_cell.length_a   1.000
_cell.length_b   1.000
_cell.length_c   1.000
_cell.angle_alpha   90.00
_cell.angle_beta   90.00
_cell.angle_gamma   90.00
#
_symmetry.space_group_name_H-M   'P 1'
#
loop_
_entity.id
_entity.type
_entity.pdbx_description
1 polymer ?
#
loop_
_entity_poly.entity_id
_entity_poly.type
_entity_poly.pdbx_seq_one_letter_code
_entity_poly.pdbx_strand_id
1 'polypeptide(L)'
;MVYLAAKKAKEGASKTEVVKFISEVLIPHSQLLGVVDTLKFLRKGGRIGTISWLMGSLLSIKPILRISNGVLHSPGNVRGKEHMHKLLRKIAQKASENRLCETLIVGHSNVPHLGEELVDFIKGLSDPPEEVLLIDIGPTIASHLGPGAFGISWIGKYDPSWL
;
A
#
# COMPACT_ATOMS: atom_id res chain seq x y z
N MET A 1 -7.04 6.29 6.51
CA MET A 1 -7.32 7.56 7.21
C MET A 1 -8.76 7.66 7.70
N VAL A 2 -9.77 7.70 6.82
CA VAL A 2 -11.20 7.83 7.21
C VAL A 2 -11.62 6.77 8.23
N TYR A 3 -11.26 5.52 7.98
CA TYR A 3 -11.54 4.41 8.89
C TYR A 3 -11.02 4.66 10.32
N LEU A 4 -9.73 5.00 10.46
CA LEU A 4 -9.11 5.28 11.76
C LEU A 4 -9.69 6.52 12.44
N ALA A 5 -10.02 7.56 11.68
CA ALA A 5 -10.68 8.75 12.22
C ALA A 5 -12.08 8.44 12.76
N ALA A 6 -12.85 7.62 12.03
CA ALA A 6 -14.18 7.17 12.46
C ALA A 6 -14.09 6.26 13.69
N LYS A 7 -13.12 5.34 13.74
CA LYS A 7 -12.85 4.49 14.91
C LYS A 7 -12.57 5.36 16.14
N LYS A 8 -11.65 6.32 16.02
CA LYS A 8 -11.31 7.26 17.11
C LYS A 8 -12.51 8.10 17.58
N ALA A 9 -13.35 8.56 16.66
CA ALA A 9 -14.59 9.27 17.00
C ALA A 9 -15.59 8.36 17.74
N LYS A 10 -15.72 7.10 17.31
CA LYS A 10 -16.59 6.10 17.95
C LYS A 10 -16.11 5.73 19.37
N GLU A 11 -14.81 5.82 19.61
CA GLU A 11 -14.19 5.67 20.94
C GLU A 11 -14.40 6.90 21.85
N GLY A 12 -15.15 7.92 21.40
CA GLY A 12 -15.54 9.07 22.20
C GLY A 12 -14.64 10.30 22.06
N ALA A 13 -13.65 10.27 21.15
CA ALA A 13 -12.82 11.44 20.91
C ALA A 13 -13.63 12.60 20.33
N SER A 14 -13.35 13.80 20.82
CA SER A 14 -13.93 15.04 20.31
C SER A 14 -13.48 15.32 18.88
N LYS A 15 -14.22 16.19 18.19
CA LYS A 15 -13.85 16.67 16.84
C LYS A 15 -12.41 17.21 16.79
N THR A 16 -12.00 17.99 17.79
CA THR A 16 -10.65 18.59 17.84
C THR A 16 -9.57 17.52 17.96
N GLU A 17 -9.78 16.49 18.79
CA GLU A 17 -8.84 15.39 18.94
C GLU A 17 -8.74 14.53 17.68
N VAL A 18 -9.87 14.30 16.99
CA VAL A 18 -9.88 13.58 15.71
C VAL A 18 -9.12 14.36 14.64
N VAL A 19 -9.37 15.67 14.53
CA VAL A 19 -8.63 16.53 13.58
C VAL A 19 -7.14 16.52 13.88
N LYS A 20 -6.75 16.68 15.15
CA LYS A 20 -5.35 16.63 15.58
C LYS A 20 -4.70 15.29 15.24
N PHE A 21 -5.39 14.18 15.50
CA PHE A 21 -4.92 12.85 15.13
C PHE A 21 -4.72 12.68 13.62
N ILE A 22 -5.64 13.21 12.81
CA ILE A 22 -5.48 13.18 11.36
C ILE A 22 -4.25 13.97 10.93
N SER A 23 -4.10 15.22 11.39
CA SER A 23 -3.05 16.12 10.93
C SER A 23 -1.65 15.74 11.42
N GLU A 24 -1.54 15.27 12.66
CA GLU A 24 -0.24 15.02 13.31
C GLU A 24 0.20 13.55 13.19
N VAL A 25 -0.74 12.60 13.12
CA VAL A 25 -0.41 11.17 13.09
C VAL A 25 -0.69 10.58 11.71
N LEU A 26 -1.94 10.67 11.22
CA LEU A 26 -2.33 9.94 10.02
C LEU A 26 -1.66 10.46 8.75
N ILE A 27 -1.75 11.77 8.48
CA ILE A 27 -1.22 12.35 7.24
C ILE A 27 0.30 12.19 7.12
N PRO A 28 1.12 12.56 8.15
CA PRO A 28 2.58 12.53 8.02
C PRO A 28 3.15 11.11 7.93
N HIS A 29 2.42 10.12 8.45
CA HIS A 29 2.88 8.74 8.55
C HIS A 29 2.11 7.78 7.65
N SER A 30 1.23 8.27 6.78
CA SER A 30 0.51 7.41 5.82
C SER A 30 1.48 6.88 4.77
N GLN A 31 1.67 5.57 4.75
CA GLN A 31 2.50 4.88 3.77
C GLN A 31 1.65 3.97 2.89
N LEU A 32 2.05 3.86 1.63
CA LEU A 32 1.50 2.90 0.68
C LEU A 32 2.65 2.39 -0.19
N LEU A 33 2.78 1.07 -0.26
CA LEU A 33 3.63 0.38 -1.22
C LEU A 33 2.80 -0.64 -1.97
N GLY A 34 2.85 -0.56 -3.29
CA GLY A 34 2.20 -1.52 -4.16
C GLY A 34 3.06 -1.92 -5.32
N VAL A 35 2.57 -2.86 -6.10
CA VAL A 35 3.13 -3.29 -7.37
C VAL A 35 2.02 -3.28 -8.40
N VAL A 36 2.39 -3.06 -9.65
CA VAL A 36 1.49 -3.21 -10.80
C VAL A 36 2.09 -4.18 -11.80
N ASP A 37 1.23 -4.88 -12.52
CA ASP A 37 1.66 -5.80 -13.57
C ASP A 37 2.26 -5.07 -14.77
N THR A 38 1.78 -3.86 -15.05
CA THR A 38 2.22 -3.07 -16.19
C THR A 38 1.93 -1.59 -16.00
N LEU A 39 2.81 -0.73 -16.53
CA LEU A 39 2.58 0.72 -16.61
C LEU A 39 1.58 1.13 -17.70
N LYS A 40 1.10 0.19 -18.52
CA LYS A 40 0.16 0.46 -19.62
C LYS A 40 -1.09 1.22 -19.15
N PHE A 41 -1.65 0.83 -18.01
CA PHE A 41 -2.86 1.44 -17.45
C PHE A 41 -2.58 2.84 -16.91
N LEU A 42 -1.48 3.00 -16.16
CA LEU A 42 -1.06 4.31 -15.64
C LEU A 42 -0.79 5.30 -16.78
N ARG A 43 -0.19 4.82 -17.88
CA ARG A 43 0.04 5.62 -19.09
C ARG A 43 -1.27 6.02 -19.75
N LYS A 44 -2.14 5.06 -20.06
CA LYS A 44 -3.44 5.35 -20.70
C LYS A 44 -4.32 6.28 -19.84
N GLY A 45 -4.21 6.14 -18.52
CA GLY A 45 -4.93 6.96 -17.56
C GLY A 45 -4.30 8.34 -17.30
N GLY A 46 -3.10 8.64 -17.80
CA GLY A 46 -2.40 9.90 -17.53
C GLY A 46 -1.86 10.05 -16.09
N ARG A 47 -1.88 8.98 -15.28
CA ARG A 47 -1.40 8.97 -13.88
C ARG A 47 0.04 8.44 -13.77
N ILE A 48 0.71 8.21 -14.89
CA ILE A 48 2.11 7.77 -14.92
C ILE A 48 3.08 8.85 -14.43
N GLY A 49 2.73 10.13 -14.52
CA GLY A 49 3.47 11.25 -13.91
C GLY A 49 5.00 11.14 -14.02
N THR A 50 5.65 11.21 -12.86
CA THR A 50 7.12 11.22 -12.65
C THR A 50 7.81 9.89 -12.93
N ILE A 51 7.06 8.80 -13.16
CA ILE A 51 7.62 7.46 -13.40
C ILE A 51 7.61 7.08 -14.89
N SER A 52 7.43 8.07 -15.77
CA SER A 52 7.48 7.92 -17.23
C SER A 52 8.83 7.41 -17.74
N TRP A 53 9.92 7.60 -16.99
CA TRP A 53 11.26 7.08 -17.32
C TRP A 53 11.31 5.54 -17.39
N LEU A 54 10.36 4.84 -16.76
CA LEU A 54 10.24 3.38 -16.82
C LEU A 54 9.60 2.87 -18.12
N MET A 55 9.36 3.74 -19.11
CA MET A 55 8.84 3.37 -20.42
C MET A 55 9.91 2.63 -21.25
N GLY A 56 10.17 1.37 -20.88
CA GLY A 56 11.00 0.41 -21.61
C GLY A 56 10.43 -1.00 -21.49
N SER A 57 10.53 -1.80 -22.56
CA SER A 57 9.97 -3.15 -22.65
C SER A 57 10.87 -4.19 -21.99
N LEU A 58 10.96 -4.18 -20.66
CA LEU A 58 11.54 -5.30 -19.92
C LEU A 58 10.40 -6.26 -19.52
N LEU A 59 10.28 -7.35 -20.27
CA LEU A 59 9.39 -8.46 -19.94
C LEU A 59 9.64 -8.93 -18.50
N SER A 60 8.54 -9.17 -17.77
CA SER A 60 8.52 -9.75 -16.42
C SER A 60 9.06 -8.86 -15.29
N ILE A 61 9.19 -7.55 -15.51
CA ILE A 61 9.46 -6.57 -14.45
C ILE A 61 8.15 -5.94 -13.99
N LYS A 62 7.90 -5.99 -12.67
CA LYS A 62 6.78 -5.33 -11.99
C LYS A 62 7.30 -4.06 -11.29
N PRO A 63 6.85 -2.87 -11.70
CA PRO A 63 7.17 -1.63 -11.00
C PRO A 63 6.62 -1.63 -9.58
N ILE A 64 7.45 -1.20 -8.63
CA ILE A 64 7.03 -0.92 -7.26
C ILE A 64 6.53 0.53 -7.24
N LEU A 65 5.37 0.77 -6.67
CA LEU A 65 4.72 2.07 -6.57
C LEU A 65 4.67 2.53 -5.12
N ARG A 66 4.96 3.81 -4.89
CA ARG A 66 4.83 4.46 -3.59
C ARG A 66 4.21 5.83 -3.76
N ILE A 67 3.34 6.25 -2.84
CA ILE A 67 2.86 7.64 -2.79
C ILE A 67 3.64 8.39 -1.72
N SER A 68 4.17 9.56 -2.07
CA SER A 68 4.88 10.45 -1.15
C SER A 68 4.48 11.88 -1.46
N ASN A 69 4.00 12.62 -0.46
CA ASN A 69 3.52 14.01 -0.62
C ASN A 69 2.47 14.16 -1.74
N GLY A 70 1.55 13.20 -1.85
CA GLY A 70 0.52 13.18 -2.89
C GLY A 70 1.00 12.83 -4.30
N VAL A 71 2.30 12.60 -4.49
CA VAL A 71 2.89 12.24 -5.79
C VAL A 71 3.19 10.75 -5.84
N LEU A 72 2.87 10.12 -6.97
CA LEU A 72 3.21 8.72 -7.24
C LEU A 72 4.69 8.63 -7.64
N HIS A 73 5.44 7.75 -7.00
CA HIS A 73 6.85 7.46 -7.25
C HIS A 73 7.04 5.97 -7.52
N SER A 74 8.14 5.63 -8.18
CA SER A 74 8.56 4.25 -8.40
C SER A 74 9.95 4.05 -7.82
N PRO A 75 10.08 3.64 -6.56
CA PRO A 75 11.37 3.51 -5.90
C PRO A 75 12.20 2.33 -6.40
N GLY A 76 11.61 1.40 -7.16
CA GLY A 76 12.32 0.26 -7.69
C GLY A 76 11.45 -0.63 -8.56
N ASN A 77 12.01 -1.79 -8.88
CA ASN A 77 11.43 -2.79 -9.77
C ASN A 77 11.66 -4.17 -9.17
N VAL A 78 10.69 -5.07 -9.29
CA VAL A 78 10.86 -6.48 -8.89
C VAL A 78 10.61 -7.39 -10.07
N ARG A 79 11.46 -8.42 -10.25
CA ARG A 79 11.39 -9.34 -11.39
C ARG A 79 10.72 -10.65 -11.00
N GLY A 80 9.63 -10.97 -11.69
CA GLY A 80 8.90 -12.22 -11.51
C GLY A 80 8.01 -12.27 -10.27
N LYS A 81 7.06 -13.20 -10.29
CA LYS A 81 6.01 -13.34 -9.26
C LYS A 81 6.60 -13.75 -7.89
N GLU A 82 7.56 -14.67 -7.86
CA GLU A 82 8.15 -15.15 -6.61
C GLU A 82 8.88 -14.06 -5.82
N HIS A 83 9.77 -13.29 -6.47
CA HIS A 83 10.46 -12.18 -5.80
C HIS A 83 9.50 -11.08 -5.37
N MET A 84 8.44 -10.83 -6.14
CA MET A 84 7.39 -9.91 -5.76
C MET A 84 6.70 -10.36 -4.46
N HIS A 85 6.34 -11.63 -4.32
CA HIS A 85 5.77 -12.16 -3.07
C HIS A 85 6.72 -12.04 -1.88
N LYS A 86 8.00 -12.40 -2.06
CA LYS A 86 9.02 -12.27 -1.01
C LYS A 86 9.18 -10.81 -0.56
N LEU A 87 9.23 -9.89 -1.53
CA LEU A 87 9.31 -8.45 -1.26
C LEU A 87 8.09 -7.95 -0.48
N LEU A 88 6.88 -8.31 -0.89
CA LEU A 88 5.64 -7.88 -0.23
C LEU A 88 5.55 -8.43 1.19
N ARG A 89 5.96 -9.68 1.43
CA ARG A 89 6.05 -10.25 2.79
C ARG A 89 7.08 -9.52 3.65
N LYS A 90 8.27 -9.23 3.11
CA LYS A 90 9.30 -8.42 3.78
C LYS A 90 8.76 -7.03 4.16
N ILE A 91 8.10 -6.35 3.22
CA ILE A 91 7.48 -5.04 3.46
C ILE A 91 6.38 -5.15 4.52
N ALA A 92 5.52 -6.16 4.44
CA ALA A 92 4.42 -6.36 5.38
C ALA A 92 4.92 -6.60 6.81
N GLN A 93 5.96 -7.42 6.97
CA GLN A 93 6.64 -7.59 8.26
C GLN A 93 7.21 -6.27 8.77
N LYS A 94 7.96 -5.52 7.94
CA LYS A 94 8.54 -4.24 8.33
C LYS A 94 7.48 -3.18 8.65
N ALA A 95 6.38 -3.16 7.91
CA ALA A 95 5.23 -2.32 8.16
C ALA A 95 4.58 -2.66 9.51
N SER A 96 4.44 -3.96 9.84
CA SER A 96 3.96 -4.40 11.16
C SER A 96 4.89 -3.91 12.28
N GLU A 97 6.20 -4.16 12.16
CA GLU A 97 7.22 -3.77 13.16
C GLU A 97 7.30 -2.24 13.38
N ASN A 98 6.91 -1.44 12.38
CA ASN A 98 7.05 0.02 12.40
C ASN A 98 5.70 0.75 12.35
N ARG A 99 4.60 0.06 12.67
CA ARG A 99 3.26 0.62 12.70
C ARG A 99 3.10 1.59 13.88
N LEU A 100 2.40 2.69 13.64
CA LEU A 100 1.93 3.61 14.68
C LEU A 100 0.44 3.42 14.98
N CYS A 101 -0.25 2.58 14.21
CA CYS A 101 -1.63 2.19 14.41
C CYS A 101 -1.76 0.69 14.20
N GLU A 102 -2.64 0.05 14.95
CA GLU A 102 -2.92 -1.39 14.91
C GLU A 102 -3.76 -1.84 13.70
N THR A 103 -3.72 -1.08 12.60
CA THR A 103 -4.44 -1.40 11.37
C THR A 103 -3.53 -1.34 10.17
N LEU A 104 -3.39 -2.46 9.48
CA LEU A 104 -2.79 -2.56 8.15
C LEU A 104 -3.89 -2.82 7.11
N ILE A 105 -3.69 -2.34 5.89
CA ILE A 105 -4.65 -2.53 4.79
C ILE A 105 -3.92 -3.15 3.62
N VAL A 106 -4.39 -4.32 3.19
CA VAL A 106 -3.97 -5.00 1.96
C VAL A 106 -4.98 -4.69 0.87
N GLY A 107 -4.54 -4.09 -0.24
CA GLY A 107 -5.39 -3.73 -1.37
C GLY A 107 -5.03 -4.51 -2.62
N HIS A 108 -6.03 -4.96 -3.38
CA HIS A 108 -5.83 -5.66 -4.64
C HIS A 108 -6.75 -5.17 -5.75
N SER A 109 -6.40 -5.46 -7.00
CA SER A 109 -7.24 -5.27 -8.18
C SER A 109 -7.34 -6.60 -8.92
N ASN A 110 -8.50 -7.27 -8.80
CA ASN A 110 -8.78 -8.56 -9.44
C ASN A 110 -7.76 -9.69 -9.11
N VAL A 111 -7.17 -9.67 -7.92
CA VAL A 111 -6.26 -10.73 -7.41
C VAL A 111 -6.51 -11.06 -5.93
N PRO A 112 -7.75 -11.42 -5.53
CA PRO A 112 -8.11 -11.62 -4.13
C PRO A 112 -7.23 -12.65 -3.40
N HIS A 113 -6.93 -13.78 -4.06
CA HIS A 113 -6.07 -14.83 -3.52
C HIS A 113 -4.70 -14.33 -3.03
N LEU A 114 -4.07 -13.39 -3.75
CA LEU A 114 -2.78 -12.83 -3.33
C LEU A 114 -2.90 -11.95 -2.09
N GLY A 115 -4.04 -11.27 -1.95
CA GLY A 115 -4.33 -10.46 -0.77
C GLY A 115 -4.66 -11.30 0.45
N GLU A 116 -5.45 -12.36 0.29
CA GLU A 116 -5.72 -13.36 1.32
C GLU A 116 -4.42 -13.97 1.84
N GLU A 117 -3.53 -14.43 0.94
CA GLU A 117 -2.22 -14.98 1.31
C GLU A 117 -1.35 -14.01 2.12
N LEU A 118 -1.38 -12.71 1.79
CA LEU A 118 -0.60 -11.71 2.52
C LEU A 118 -1.26 -11.37 3.87
N VAL A 119 -2.59 -11.35 3.94
CA VAL A 119 -3.33 -11.15 5.19
C VAL A 119 -3.01 -12.29 6.17
N ASP A 120 -3.07 -13.54 5.71
CA ASP A 120 -2.74 -14.70 6.53
C ASP A 120 -1.30 -14.67 7.01
N PHE A 121 -0.37 -14.26 6.14
CA PHE A 121 1.02 -14.04 6.53
C PHE A 121 1.16 -12.99 7.63
N ILE A 122 0.50 -11.83 7.50
CA ILE A 122 0.58 -10.75 8.49
C ILE A 122 0.02 -11.23 9.83
N LYS A 123 -1.12 -11.94 9.82
CA LYS A 123 -1.73 -12.49 11.03
C LYS A 123 -0.89 -13.57 11.71
N GLY A 124 -0.04 -14.26 10.96
CA GLY A 124 0.90 -15.26 11.46
C GLY A 124 2.23 -14.71 11.99
N LEU A 125 2.45 -13.39 11.96
CA LEU A 125 3.64 -12.77 12.56
C LEU A 125 3.64 -12.93 14.09
N SER A 126 4.82 -12.80 14.70
CA SER A 126 4.96 -12.86 16.17
C SER A 126 4.29 -11.68 16.88
N ASP A 127 4.24 -10.52 16.22
CA ASP A 127 3.55 -9.31 16.67
C ASP A 127 2.71 -8.78 15.48
N PRO A 128 1.53 -9.36 15.26
CA PRO A 128 0.62 -8.93 14.22
C PRO A 128 -0.15 -7.68 14.66
N PRO A 129 -0.58 -6.81 13.74
CA PRO A 129 -1.51 -5.74 14.08
C PRO A 129 -2.85 -6.33 14.54
N GLU A 130 -3.59 -5.61 15.38
CA GLU A 130 -4.93 -6.03 15.81
C GLU A 130 -5.86 -6.25 14.61
N GLU A 131 -5.71 -5.46 13.55
CA GLU A 131 -6.56 -5.52 12.38
C GLU A 131 -5.78 -5.49 11.06
N VAL A 132 -6.13 -6.42 10.17
CA VAL A 132 -5.67 -6.44 8.79
C VAL A 132 -6.89 -6.44 7.89
N LEU A 133 -7.11 -5.34 7.19
CA LEU A 133 -8.22 -5.19 6.26
C LEU A 133 -7.80 -5.63 4.86
N LEU A 134 -8.58 -6.49 4.24
CA LEU A 134 -8.47 -6.81 2.81
C LEU A 134 -9.48 -5.97 2.05
N ILE A 135 -9.01 -5.20 1.06
CA ILE A 135 -9.88 -4.36 0.24
C ILE A 135 -9.70 -4.65 -1.25
N ASP A 136 -10.82 -4.70 -1.97
CA ASP A 136 -10.81 -4.59 -3.42
C ASP A 136 -10.71 -3.11 -3.80
N ILE A 137 -9.74 -2.80 -4.65
CA ILE A 137 -9.47 -1.43 -5.08
C ILE A 137 -10.60 -0.99 -6.01
N GLY A 138 -11.31 0.07 -5.60
CA GLY A 138 -12.45 0.58 -6.34
C GLY A 138 -12.13 0.96 -7.81
N PRO A 139 -13.14 0.96 -8.69
CA PRO A 139 -12.97 1.03 -10.14
C PRO A 139 -12.22 2.28 -10.63
N THR A 140 -12.39 3.41 -9.95
CA THR A 140 -11.69 4.66 -10.28
C THR A 140 -10.18 4.49 -10.22
N ILE A 141 -9.66 3.89 -9.13
CA ILE A 141 -8.22 3.65 -8.97
C ILE A 141 -7.78 2.45 -9.82
N ALA A 142 -8.55 1.36 -9.81
CA ALA A 142 -8.25 0.15 -10.55
C ALA A 142 -8.13 0.40 -12.07
N SER A 143 -8.91 1.34 -12.63
CA SER A 143 -8.81 1.73 -14.06
C SER A 143 -7.43 2.31 -14.44
N HIS A 144 -6.75 2.93 -13.47
CA HIS A 144 -5.41 3.51 -13.65
C HIS A 144 -4.30 2.51 -13.33
N LEU A 145 -4.48 1.63 -12.34
CA LEU A 145 -3.44 0.65 -11.96
C LEU A 145 -3.48 -0.61 -12.82
N GLY A 146 -4.66 -0.99 -13.30
CA GLY A 146 -4.92 -2.24 -14.00
C GLY A 146 -5.21 -3.43 -13.07
N PRO A 147 -5.63 -4.57 -13.64
CA PRO A 147 -5.69 -5.84 -12.92
C PRO A 147 -4.29 -6.28 -12.50
N GLY A 148 -4.21 -7.05 -11.40
CA GLY A 148 -2.95 -7.50 -10.82
C GLY A 148 -2.26 -6.46 -9.94
N ALA A 149 -2.79 -5.24 -9.86
CA ALA A 149 -2.31 -4.25 -8.90
C ALA A 149 -2.55 -4.76 -7.47
N PHE A 150 -1.53 -4.65 -6.63
CA PHE A 150 -1.54 -5.23 -5.30
C PHE A 150 -0.62 -4.46 -4.38
N GLY A 151 -0.98 -4.27 -3.11
CA GLY A 151 -0.11 -3.55 -2.18
C GLY A 151 -0.61 -3.52 -0.75
N ILE A 152 0.18 -2.87 0.08
CA ILE A 152 -0.08 -2.66 1.50
C ILE A 152 0.01 -1.18 1.83
N SER A 153 -0.89 -0.72 2.71
CA SER A 153 -0.84 0.60 3.32
C SER A 153 -0.94 0.50 4.83
N TRP A 154 -0.25 1.41 5.51
CA TRP A 154 -0.18 1.46 6.97
C TRP A 154 0.07 2.90 7.42
N ILE A 155 -0.18 3.15 8.70
CA ILE A 155 0.26 4.37 9.36
C ILE A 155 1.53 4.02 10.13
N GLY A 156 2.66 4.58 9.75
CA GLY A 156 3.94 4.28 10.38
C GLY A 156 5.14 4.80 9.61
N LYS A 157 6.31 4.28 9.96
CA LYS A 157 7.56 4.63 9.28
C LYS A 157 7.75 3.77 8.03
N TYR A 158 8.48 4.32 7.07
CA TYR A 158 8.98 3.63 5.89
C TYR A 158 10.46 3.96 5.74
N ASP A 159 11.29 2.96 5.48
CA ASP A 159 12.70 3.12 5.16
C ASP A 159 12.98 2.58 3.73
N PRO A 160 13.57 3.37 2.83
CA PRO A 160 13.92 2.91 1.49
C PRO A 160 14.79 1.65 1.41
N SER A 161 15.57 1.33 2.46
CA SER A 161 16.38 0.10 2.54
C SER A 161 15.55 -1.20 2.58
N TRP A 162 14.24 -1.10 2.71
CA TRP A 162 13.35 -2.26 2.67
C TRP A 162 13.22 -2.85 1.26
N LEU A 163 13.49 -2.06 0.23
CA LEU A 163 13.37 -2.47 -1.18
C LEU A 163 14.64 -3.12 -1.72
#